data_AF-A0A5B0D755-F1
#
_entry.id   AF-A0A5B0D755-F1
#
_cell.length_a   1.000
_cell.length_b   1.000
_cell.length_c   1.000
_cell.angle_alpha   90.00
_cell.angle_beta   90.00
_cell.angle_gamma   90.00
#
_symmetry.space_group_name_H-M   'P 1'
#
loop_
_entity.id
_entity.type
_entity.pdbx_description
1 polymer ?
#
loop_
_entity_poly.entity_id
_entity_poly.type
_entity_poly.pdbx_seq_one_letter_code
_entity_poly.pdbx_strand_id
1 'polypeptide(L)'
;MNRSPLRPSMCGVLALGTITLLAGCMNAPTVDVLASGESAPLPSSVGADQRDSVVPDTARLLGEDSEGHTYYVVEPREQAGLGSVCLVIDGVDHGPMMGCGAMPIEVGTDGVRARLSVEVTPEQSGEKIGEYLRVFL
;
A
#
# COMPACT_ATOMS: atom_id res chain seq x y z
N MET A 1 -70.08 -10.98 -43.46
CA MET A 1 -70.23 -11.18 -42.00
C MET A 1 -68.91 -11.68 -41.44
N ASN A 2 -68.50 -11.04 -40.35
CA ASN A 2 -67.44 -11.36 -39.38
C ASN A 2 -65.96 -11.41 -39.80
N ARG A 3 -65.27 -10.35 -39.36
CA ARG A 3 -63.84 -10.13 -39.23
C ARG A 3 -63.30 -10.79 -37.95
N SER A 4 -61.98 -11.07 -37.96
CA SER A 4 -61.07 -11.27 -36.81
C SER A 4 -61.20 -12.62 -36.10
N PRO A 5 -60.10 -13.22 -35.57
CA PRO A 5 -59.02 -12.53 -34.84
C PRO A 5 -57.61 -12.93 -35.27
N LEU A 6 -56.62 -12.08 -35.01
CA LEU A 6 -55.30 -12.50 -34.54
C LEU A 6 -54.66 -11.30 -33.83
N ARG A 7 -54.01 -11.63 -32.72
CA ARG A 7 -53.86 -10.85 -31.49
C ARG A 7 -52.77 -9.76 -31.55
N PRO A 8 -52.79 -8.81 -30.60
CA PRO A 8 -51.87 -7.68 -30.57
C PRO A 8 -50.47 -8.04 -30.03
N SER A 9 -49.53 -7.20 -30.46
CA SER A 9 -48.15 -6.97 -30.04
C SER A 9 -47.85 -7.24 -28.56
N MET A 10 -46.71 -7.89 -28.29
CA MET A 10 -45.81 -7.49 -27.21
C MET A 10 -44.35 -7.70 -27.65
N CYS A 11 -43.64 -6.56 -27.77
CA CYS A 11 -42.20 -6.47 -27.69
C CYS A 11 -41.69 -7.20 -26.45
N GLY A 12 -40.67 -8.03 -26.62
CA GLY A 12 -39.95 -8.66 -25.51
C GLY A 12 -38.50 -8.83 -25.91
N VAL A 13 -37.79 -7.72 -26.12
CA VAL A 13 -36.33 -7.69 -26.22
C VAL A 13 -35.79 -8.09 -24.85
N LEU A 14 -35.40 -9.35 -24.69
CA LEU A 14 -34.59 -9.82 -23.56
C LEU A 14 -33.16 -9.32 -23.77
N ALA A 15 -32.97 -8.02 -23.54
CA ALA A 15 -31.67 -7.43 -23.31
C ALA A 15 -31.42 -7.35 -21.80
N LEU A 16 -30.14 -7.44 -21.45
CA LEU A 16 -29.54 -7.05 -20.16
C LEU A 16 -29.64 -8.08 -19.03
N GLY A 17 -28.76 -9.07 -19.14
CA GLY A 17 -28.24 -9.83 -18.02
C GLY A 17 -26.71 -9.71 -17.89
N THR A 18 -26.12 -8.57 -18.27
CA THR A 18 -24.75 -8.27 -17.84
C THR A 18 -24.83 -7.82 -16.39
N ILE A 19 -24.79 -8.79 -15.47
CA ILE A 19 -24.40 -8.51 -14.08
C ILE A 19 -22.93 -8.12 -14.17
N THR A 20 -22.67 -6.84 -14.40
CA THR A 20 -21.37 -6.24 -14.09
C THR A 20 -21.23 -6.33 -12.58
N LEU A 21 -20.64 -7.43 -12.11
CA LEU A 21 -19.95 -7.50 -10.84
C LEU A 21 -18.79 -6.50 -10.94
N LEU A 22 -19.10 -5.21 -10.86
CA LEU A 22 -18.18 -4.24 -10.26
C LEU A 22 -18.13 -4.62 -8.78
N ALA A 23 -17.43 -5.71 -8.48
CA ALA A 23 -16.65 -5.78 -7.26
C ALA A 23 -15.73 -4.57 -7.39
N GLY A 24 -16.11 -3.47 -6.74
CA GLY A 24 -15.19 -2.39 -6.54
C GLY A 24 -13.98 -3.02 -5.85
N CYS A 25 -12.87 -3.13 -6.58
CA CYS A 25 -11.58 -3.23 -5.97
C CYS A 25 -11.44 -1.93 -5.18
N MET A 26 -11.95 -1.91 -3.94
CA MET A 26 -11.47 -0.97 -2.95
C MET A 26 -10.02 -1.38 -2.75
N ASN A 27 -9.13 -0.80 -3.56
CA ASN A 27 -7.70 -0.88 -3.32
C ASN A 27 -7.52 -0.38 -1.89
N ALA A 28 -7.15 -1.29 -1.00
CA ALA A 28 -6.86 -0.90 0.37
C ALA A 28 -5.70 0.11 0.30
N PRO A 29 -5.71 1.18 1.12
CA PRO A 29 -4.69 2.23 1.06
C PRO A 29 -3.25 1.68 1.16
N THR A 30 -3.05 0.54 1.83
CA THR A 30 -1.77 -0.17 1.91
C THR A 30 -1.31 -0.80 0.60
N VAL A 31 -2.24 -1.27 -0.23
CA VAL A 31 -1.93 -1.80 -1.57
C VAL A 31 -1.37 -0.69 -2.45
N ASP A 32 -1.89 0.53 -2.30
CA ASP A 32 -1.39 1.67 -3.06
C ASP A 32 0.02 2.08 -2.64
N VAL A 33 0.32 2.05 -1.33
CA VAL A 33 1.69 2.26 -0.84
C VAL A 33 2.67 1.21 -1.37
N LEU A 34 2.31 -0.08 -1.33
CA LEU A 34 3.10 -1.16 -1.92
C LEU A 34 3.21 -1.08 -3.45
N ALA A 35 2.29 -0.38 -4.13
CA ALA A 35 2.34 -0.16 -5.56
C ALA A 35 3.14 1.10 -5.94
N SER A 36 3.25 2.07 -5.03
CA SER A 36 3.88 3.37 -5.28
C SER A 36 5.41 3.34 -5.39
N GLY A 37 6.07 2.34 -4.80
CA GLY A 37 7.53 2.22 -4.81
C GLY A 37 8.10 1.34 -5.93
N GLU A 38 9.38 1.54 -6.27
CA GLU A 38 10.08 0.67 -7.22
C GLU A 38 10.37 -0.70 -6.59
N SER A 39 10.25 -1.78 -7.37
CA SER A 39 10.68 -3.11 -6.89
C SER A 39 12.17 -3.10 -6.59
N ALA A 40 12.53 -3.39 -5.34
CA ALA A 40 13.93 -3.42 -4.92
C ALA A 40 14.18 -4.60 -3.98
N PRO A 41 15.38 -5.19 -3.96
CA PRO A 41 15.73 -6.16 -2.95
C PRO A 41 15.80 -5.50 -1.57
N LEU A 42 15.37 -6.21 -0.53
CA LEU A 42 15.54 -5.73 0.83
C LEU A 42 17.05 -5.71 1.19
N PRO A 43 17.58 -4.65 1.82
CA PRO A 43 19.01 -4.50 2.12
C PRO A 43 19.59 -5.70 2.86
N SER A 44 20.75 -6.19 2.42
CA SER A 44 21.44 -7.36 3.05
C SER A 44 21.78 -7.16 4.52
N SER A 45 21.83 -5.91 4.97
CA SER A 45 21.98 -5.47 6.36
C SER A 45 20.78 -5.80 7.25
N VAL A 46 19.58 -6.01 6.69
CA VAL A 46 18.40 -6.43 7.46
C VAL A 46 18.61 -7.84 8.02
N GLY A 47 18.47 -7.98 9.33
CA GLY A 47 18.69 -9.22 10.08
C GLY A 47 17.82 -10.38 9.60
N ALA A 48 18.29 -11.62 9.81
CA ALA A 48 17.54 -12.81 9.42
C ALA A 48 16.18 -12.91 10.11
N ASP A 49 16.12 -12.53 11.39
CA ASP A 49 14.91 -12.45 12.20
C ASP A 49 13.88 -11.47 11.63
N GLN A 50 14.31 -10.29 11.20
CA GLN A 50 13.44 -9.30 10.54
C GLN A 50 12.99 -9.78 9.16
N ARG A 51 13.88 -10.41 8.38
CA ARG A 51 13.56 -10.99 7.06
C ARG A 51 12.53 -12.12 7.14
N ASP A 52 12.60 -12.93 8.20
CA ASP A 52 11.64 -14.02 8.42
C ASP A 52 10.24 -13.51 8.77
N SER A 53 10.12 -12.26 9.23
CA SER A 53 8.85 -11.61 9.57
C SER A 53 8.11 -10.98 8.39
N VAL A 54 8.70 -10.97 7.19
CA VAL A 54 8.14 -10.31 5.99
C VAL A 54 7.98 -11.29 4.82
N VAL A 55 7.11 -10.94 3.88
CA VAL A 55 6.89 -11.71 2.64
C VAL A 55 8.07 -11.44 1.70
N PRO A 56 8.78 -12.47 1.21
CA PRO A 56 9.89 -12.31 0.27
C PRO A 56 9.46 -11.56 -1.00
N ASP A 57 10.40 -10.82 -1.58
CA ASP A 57 10.24 -10.12 -2.86
C ASP A 57 9.09 -9.09 -2.92
N THR A 58 8.60 -8.63 -1.76
CA THR A 58 7.61 -7.56 -1.63
C THR A 58 8.20 -6.19 -1.33
N ALA A 59 9.53 -6.11 -1.23
CA ALA A 59 10.22 -4.86 -0.93
C ALA A 59 10.06 -3.84 -2.06
N ARG A 60 9.65 -2.64 -1.64
CA ARG A 60 9.42 -1.49 -2.51
C ARG A 60 10.23 -0.33 -1.97
N LEU A 61 11.11 0.22 -2.79
CA LEU A 61 11.87 1.42 -2.49
C LEU A 61 10.96 2.64 -2.55
N LEU A 62 10.85 3.36 -1.43
CA LEU A 62 10.10 4.62 -1.34
C LEU A 62 10.97 5.82 -1.71
N GLY A 63 12.27 5.77 -1.38
CA GLY A 63 13.25 6.80 -1.72
C GLY A 63 14.37 6.90 -0.68
N GLU A 64 15.12 8.00 -0.76
CA GLU A 64 16.24 8.34 0.11
C GLU A 64 16.04 9.77 0.63
N ASP A 65 16.43 10.05 1.88
CA ASP A 65 16.43 11.42 2.43
C ASP A 65 17.74 12.17 2.17
N SER A 66 17.78 13.44 2.57
CA SER A 66 18.95 14.30 2.42
C SER A 66 20.19 13.89 3.24
N GLU A 67 20.05 13.03 4.24
CA GLU A 67 21.17 12.50 5.05
C GLU A 67 21.65 11.13 4.53
N GLY A 68 20.99 10.56 3.52
CA GLY A 68 21.36 9.31 2.86
C GLY A 68 20.68 8.07 3.44
N HIS A 69 19.64 8.20 4.27
CA HIS A 69 18.87 7.06 4.74
C HIS A 69 17.93 6.56 3.64
N THR A 70 17.88 5.25 3.42
CA THR A 70 17.03 4.65 2.38
C THR A 70 15.80 3.98 2.98
N TYR A 71 14.64 4.21 2.38
CA TYR A 71 13.34 3.80 2.93
C TYR A 71 12.66 2.76 2.06
N TYR A 72 12.22 1.67 2.68
CA TYR A 72 11.50 0.59 2.01
C TYR A 72 10.19 0.30 2.71
N VAL A 73 9.20 -0.16 1.94
CA VAL A 73 8.00 -0.79 2.47
C VAL A 73 7.95 -2.26 2.04
N VAL A 74 7.53 -3.12 2.95
CA VAL A 74 7.39 -4.58 2.74
C VAL A 74 6.07 -5.08 3.32
N GLU A 75 5.59 -6.19 2.77
CA GLU A 75 4.42 -6.89 3.30
C GLU A 75 4.84 -7.77 4.50
N PRO A 76 4.19 -7.66 5.67
CA PRO A 76 4.44 -8.55 6.80
C PRO A 76 3.95 -9.97 6.52
N ARG A 77 4.67 -10.99 7.01
CA ARG A 77 4.35 -12.41 6.79
C ARG A 77 3.22 -12.91 7.68
N GLU A 78 3.15 -12.42 8.92
CA GLU A 78 2.04 -12.70 9.83
C GLU A 78 0.97 -11.61 9.76
N GLN A 79 -0.28 -11.97 10.11
CA GLN A 79 -1.43 -11.06 10.23
C GLN A 79 -1.22 -10.00 11.33
N ALA A 80 -0.26 -9.09 11.16
CA ALA A 80 -0.54 -7.72 11.52
C ALA A 80 -1.80 -7.38 10.71
N GLY A 81 -2.93 -7.11 11.37
CA GLY A 81 -4.28 -7.17 10.79
C GLY A 81 -4.43 -6.53 9.40
N LEU A 82 -5.48 -6.93 8.66
CA LEU A 82 -5.78 -6.43 7.30
C LEU A 82 -5.38 -4.96 7.12
N GLY A 83 -4.48 -4.70 6.17
CA GLY A 83 -3.95 -3.34 5.95
C GLY A 83 -2.75 -2.98 6.82
N SER A 84 -1.92 -3.96 7.21
CA SER A 84 -0.62 -3.69 7.82
C SER A 84 0.51 -3.75 6.79
N VAL A 85 1.52 -2.92 6.98
CA VAL A 85 2.79 -2.95 6.23
C VAL A 85 3.95 -2.81 7.21
N CYS A 86 5.19 -3.06 6.77
CA CYS A 86 6.37 -2.68 7.53
C CYS A 86 7.14 -1.59 6.80
N LEU A 87 7.52 -0.54 7.53
CA LEU A 87 8.49 0.45 7.08
C LEU A 87 9.88 0.01 7.53
N VAL A 88 10.84 0.06 6.61
CA VAL A 88 12.25 -0.24 6.85
C VAL A 88 13.08 1.00 6.54
N ILE A 89 13.99 1.35 7.44
CA ILE A 89 14.96 2.43 7.29
C ILE A 89 16.35 1.80 7.28
N ASP A 90 17.08 1.95 6.18
CA ASP A 90 18.49 1.56 6.04
C ASP A 90 19.40 2.78 6.12
N GLY A 91 20.70 2.56 6.36
CA GLY A 91 21.69 3.63 6.46
C GLY A 91 21.79 4.32 7.83
N VAL A 92 21.20 3.77 8.88
CA VAL A 92 21.29 4.31 10.25
C VAL A 92 22.42 3.66 11.06
N ASP A 93 22.96 4.37 12.06
CA ASP A 93 24.20 4.05 12.79
C ASP A 93 24.24 2.67 13.49
N HIS A 94 23.09 2.04 13.71
CA HIS A 94 22.97 0.73 14.38
C HIS A 94 22.38 -0.37 13.48
N GLY A 95 22.38 -0.15 12.16
CA GLY A 95 21.81 -1.06 11.18
C GLY A 95 20.30 -0.87 10.99
N PRO A 96 19.69 -1.57 10.02
CA PRO A 96 18.35 -1.25 9.58
C PRO A 96 17.30 -1.36 10.67
N MET A 97 16.40 -0.37 10.70
CA MET A 97 15.27 -0.34 11.61
C MET A 97 13.99 -0.72 10.86
N MET A 98 13.17 -1.58 11.46
CA MET A 98 11.90 -2.02 10.89
C MET A 98 10.78 -1.83 11.91
N GLY A 99 9.66 -1.24 11.47
CA GLY A 99 8.43 -1.18 12.26
C GLY A 99 7.23 -1.58 11.42
N CYS A 100 6.43 -2.51 11.94
CA CYS A 100 5.25 -3.05 11.28
C CYS A 100 3.98 -2.64 12.02
N GLY A 101 2.93 -2.33 11.27
CA GLY A 101 1.63 -2.00 11.86
C GLY A 101 0.61 -1.55 10.82
N ALA A 102 -0.57 -1.19 11.31
CA ALA A 102 -1.56 -0.48 10.50
C ALA A 102 -1.18 1.00 10.38
N MET A 103 -1.56 1.64 9.28
CA MET A 103 -1.29 3.06 9.06
C MET A 103 -2.02 3.96 10.08
N PRO A 104 -1.42 5.09 10.50
CA PRO A 104 -0.06 5.53 10.19
C PRO A 104 0.99 4.73 10.98
N ILE A 105 2.14 4.47 10.35
CA ILE A 105 3.28 3.79 10.98
C ILE A 105 4.35 4.83 11.28
N GLU A 106 4.85 4.82 12.51
CA GLU A 106 6.00 5.63 12.93
C GLU A 106 7.16 4.72 13.30
N VAL A 107 8.32 4.96 12.69
CA VAL A 107 9.58 4.26 12.98
C VAL A 107 10.62 5.32 13.27
N GLY A 108 11.37 5.17 14.35
CA GLY A 108 12.40 6.14 14.70
C GLY A 108 13.56 5.50 15.44
N THR A 109 14.70 6.15 15.29
CA THR A 109 15.96 5.89 16.00
C THR A 109 16.56 7.23 16.41
N ASP A 110 17.68 7.20 17.12
CA ASP A 110 18.52 8.38 17.31
C ASP A 110 19.00 8.87 15.94
N GLY A 111 18.57 10.08 15.54
CA GLY A 111 18.97 10.73 14.28
C GLY A 111 17.95 10.72 13.15
N VAL A 112 16.90 9.88 13.22
CA VAL A 112 15.82 9.92 12.21
C VAL A 112 14.51 9.35 12.74
N ARG A 113 13.41 10.03 12.41
CA ARG A 113 12.04 9.57 12.61
C ARG A 113 11.29 9.65 11.30
N ALA A 114 10.67 8.54 10.90
CA ALA A 114 9.89 8.46 9.69
C ALA A 114 8.44 8.08 10.01
N ARG A 115 7.50 8.76 9.35
CA ARG A 115 6.06 8.51 9.45
C ARG A 115 5.51 8.17 8.07
N LEU A 116 4.97 6.97 7.93
CA LEU A 116 4.28 6.49 6.75
C LEU A 116 2.77 6.61 6.98
N SER A 117 2.09 7.39 6.14
CA SER A 117 0.66 7.66 6.27
C SER A 117 -0.01 7.80 4.90
N VAL A 118 -1.18 7.21 4.76
CA VAL A 118 -2.06 7.37 3.58
C VAL A 118 -2.98 8.59 3.70
N GLU A 119 -3.15 9.10 4.91
CA GLU A 119 -3.82 10.37 5.14
C GLU A 119 -2.82 11.50 4.91
N VAL A 120 -3.14 12.41 3.99
CA VAL A 120 -2.42 13.67 3.80
C VAL A 120 -2.68 14.55 5.02
N THR A 121 -1.92 14.35 6.08
CA THR A 121 -1.93 15.25 7.23
C THR A 121 -1.19 16.53 6.82
N PRO A 122 -1.75 17.73 7.04
CA PRO A 122 -1.07 18.99 6.76
C PRO A 122 0.03 19.23 7.81
N GLU A 123 1.11 18.45 7.74
CA GLU A 123 2.30 18.65 8.55
C GLU A 123 3.30 19.53 7.79
N GLN A 124 3.64 20.67 8.39
CA GLN A 124 4.47 21.73 7.78
C GLN A 124 5.97 21.49 7.92
N SER A 125 6.38 20.41 8.59
CA SER A 125 7.76 20.09 8.90
C SER A 125 8.12 18.68 8.42
N GLY A 126 9.39 18.46 8.14
CA GLY A 126 9.92 17.18 7.68
C GLY A 126 10.05 17.07 6.16
N GLU A 127 11.06 16.32 5.72
CA GLU A 127 11.31 16.02 4.33
C GLU A 127 10.22 15.09 3.77
N LYS A 128 9.75 15.34 2.54
CA LYS A 128 8.76 14.50 1.86
C LYS A 128 9.48 13.52 0.95
N ILE A 129 9.23 12.23 1.15
CA ILE A 129 9.71 11.16 0.26
C ILE A 129 8.50 10.46 -0.35
N GLY A 130 8.48 10.39 -1.68
CA GLY A 130 7.32 9.85 -2.40
C GLY A 130 6.01 10.56 -2.03
N GLU A 131 4.90 9.83 -2.01
CA GLU A 131 3.58 10.39 -1.68
C GLU A 131 3.24 10.29 -0.18
N TYR A 132 3.64 9.18 0.45
CA TYR A 132 3.13 8.73 1.75
C TYR A 132 4.11 8.87 2.92
N LEU A 133 5.38 9.19 2.66
CA LEU A 133 6.44 9.18 3.68
C LEU A 133 6.87 10.60 4.06
N ARG A 134 6.98 10.82 5.37
CA ARG A 134 7.56 12.02 5.97
C ARG A 134 8.72 11.64 6.88
N VAL A 135 9.80 12.41 6.80
CA VAL A 135 11.04 12.18 7.56
C VAL A 135 11.35 13.42 8.41
N PHE A 136 11.70 13.20 9.67
CA PHE A 136 12.05 14.20 10.65
C PHE A 136 13.44 13.85 11.20
N LEU A 137 14.37 14.81 11.07
CA LEU A 137 15.76 14.72 11.53
C LEU A 137 15.91 15.42 12.88
#